data_AF-A0A3D4N8K0-F1
#
_entry.id   AF-A0A3D4N8K0-F1
#
_cell.length_a   1.000
_cell.length_b   1.000
_cell.length_c   1.000
_cell.angle_alpha   90.00
_cell.angle_beta   90.00
_cell.angle_gamma   90.00
#
_symmetry.space_group_name_H-M   'P 1'
#
loop_
_entity.id
_entity.type
_entity.pdbx_description
1 polymer ?
#
loop_
_entity_poly.entity_id
_entity_poly.type
_entity_poly.pdbx_seq_one_letter_code
_entity_poly.pdbx_strand_id
1 'polypeptide(L)'
;MPVRILIPANEVKNRQEKPVVLENDNRCSRCNSSPANFFEVHRLHYRIGFKHNHLYGKKYRISQSYRLKLCVCETCFKSDYLTHPELLDRGNSPLAKIARFHSIAWTIGALLACCGFLLLTPIIPANEILSTIKQMWQVPVTIGVLVLFLTWLSQRKYQSKVLREIEITNPAFQPLARAEVHTYVLRNEEDPTATALEIILQNESWAEACANKNQWKFNQPSDPEEETLNKG
;
A
#
# COMPACT_ATOMS: atom_id res chain seq x y z
N MET A 1 20.96 -10.09 6.78
CA MET A 1 20.00 -9.68 7.84
C MET A 1 19.19 -8.50 7.30
N PRO A 2 17.97 -8.21 7.79
CA PRO A 2 17.25 -7.03 7.34
C PRO A 2 18.02 -5.75 7.72
N VAL A 3 18.07 -4.76 6.83
CA VAL A 3 18.74 -3.47 7.05
C VAL A 3 17.70 -2.38 7.20
N ARG A 4 17.89 -1.51 8.19
CA ARG A 4 17.03 -0.35 8.47
C ARG A 4 17.67 0.91 7.88
N ILE A 5 16.97 1.59 6.98
CA ILE A 5 17.35 2.91 6.46
C ILE A 5 16.54 3.97 7.20
N LEU A 6 17.21 4.98 7.76
CA LEU A 6 16.59 6.07 8.51
C LEU A 6 16.60 7.35 7.67
N ILE A 7 15.41 7.76 7.21
CA ILE A 7 15.23 8.94 6.36
C ILE A 7 14.85 10.15 7.23
N PRO A 8 15.60 11.27 7.10
CA PRO A 8 15.37 12.47 7.89
C PRO A 8 14.11 13.22 7.45
N ALA A 9 13.54 14.02 8.35
CA ALA A 9 12.34 14.81 8.12
C ALA A 9 12.44 15.75 6.92
N ASN A 10 13.62 16.33 6.66
CA ASN A 10 13.82 17.26 5.55
C ASN A 10 13.49 16.64 4.17
N GLU A 11 13.73 15.35 3.98
CA GLU A 11 13.47 14.64 2.72
C GLU A 11 11.97 14.41 2.46
N VAL A 12 11.17 14.45 3.51
CA VAL A 12 9.73 14.13 3.49
C VAL A 12 8.87 15.40 3.62
N LYS A 13 9.28 16.33 4.48
CA LYS A 13 8.53 17.52 4.90
C LYS A 13 8.06 18.42 3.75
N ASN A 14 8.87 18.55 2.68
CA ASN A 14 8.56 19.41 1.54
C ASN A 14 7.96 18.67 0.34
N ARG A 15 7.69 17.37 0.46
CA ARG A 15 7.09 16.59 -0.63
C ARG A 15 5.57 16.65 -0.55
N GLN A 16 5.01 17.79 -0.98
CA GLN A 16 3.57 17.95 -1.20
C GLN A 16 3.12 16.99 -2.32
N GLU A 17 2.59 15.83 -1.92
CA GLU A 17 2.05 14.76 -2.79
C GLU A 17 3.03 14.09 -3.77
N LYS A 18 4.25 14.60 -3.92
CA LYS A 18 5.30 13.99 -4.73
C LYS A 18 5.82 12.72 -4.04
N PRO A 19 5.99 11.60 -4.77
CA PRO A 19 6.56 10.41 -4.18
C PRO A 19 8.05 10.61 -3.82
N VAL A 20 8.46 10.04 -2.70
CA VAL A 20 9.87 9.72 -2.42
C VAL A 20 10.18 8.49 -3.25
N VAL A 21 11.04 8.62 -4.26
CA VAL A 21 11.41 7.51 -5.15
C VAL A 21 12.82 7.08 -4.80
N LEU A 22 12.99 5.83 -4.40
CA LEU A 22 14.30 5.24 -4.12
C LEU A 22 14.69 4.32 -5.28
N GLU A 23 15.72 4.76 -6.01
CA GLU A 23 16.29 4.07 -7.16
C GLU A 23 17.80 3.94 -7.01
N ASN A 24 18.29 2.75 -7.31
CA ASN A 24 19.71 2.43 -7.25
C ASN A 24 20.11 1.64 -8.51
N ASP A 25 20.66 2.34 -9.50
CA ASP A 25 21.22 1.80 -10.75
C ASP A 25 20.34 0.76 -11.46
N ASN A 26 19.03 1.00 -11.46
CA ASN A 26 18.01 0.12 -12.06
C ASN A 26 18.02 -1.33 -11.50
N ARG A 27 18.51 -1.51 -10.26
CA ARG A 27 18.51 -2.80 -9.56
C ARG A 27 17.26 -2.94 -8.69
N CYS A 28 16.73 -4.15 -8.64
CA CYS A 28 15.58 -4.48 -7.81
C CYS A 28 15.94 -4.39 -6.32
N SER A 29 15.12 -3.66 -5.56
CA SER A 29 15.24 -3.53 -4.11
C SER A 29 15.13 -4.86 -3.35
N ARG A 30 14.55 -5.92 -3.94
CA ARG A 30 14.39 -7.23 -3.29
C ARG A 30 15.43 -8.27 -3.69
N CYS A 31 15.71 -8.39 -4.98
CA CYS A 31 16.51 -9.49 -5.52
C CYS A 31 17.75 -9.05 -6.29
N ASN A 32 18.08 -7.75 -6.33
CA ASN A 32 19.17 -7.17 -7.10
C ASN A 32 19.14 -7.34 -8.62
N SER A 33 18.16 -8.07 -9.18
CA SER A 33 18.00 -8.23 -10.62
C SER A 33 17.81 -6.87 -11.30
N SER A 34 18.32 -6.77 -12.53
CA SER A 34 18.18 -5.62 -13.42
C SER A 34 17.58 -6.12 -14.74
N PRO A 35 16.68 -5.36 -15.40
CA PRO A 35 16.21 -4.02 -15.04
C PRO A 35 15.05 -4.01 -14.03
N ALA A 36 14.98 -2.96 -13.19
CA ALA A 36 13.95 -2.69 -12.19
C ALA A 36 13.06 -1.50 -12.59
N ASN A 37 12.28 -1.68 -13.65
CA ASN A 37 11.44 -0.63 -14.23
C ASN A 37 10.08 -0.45 -13.54
N PHE A 38 9.78 -1.26 -12.51
CA PHE A 38 8.51 -1.22 -11.79
C PHE A 38 8.73 -0.67 -10.37
N PHE A 39 7.64 -0.29 -9.70
CA PHE A 39 7.70 0.26 -8.36
C PHE A 39 6.78 -0.46 -7.38
N GLU A 40 7.33 -0.77 -6.22
CA GLU A 40 6.58 -1.06 -5.01
C GLU A 40 6.18 0.27 -4.35
N VAL A 41 4.90 0.43 -3.98
CA VAL A 41 4.40 1.70 -3.43
C VAL A 41 3.87 1.54 -2.01
N HIS A 42 4.29 2.45 -1.14
CA HIS A 42 3.82 2.59 0.24
C HIS A 42 3.15 3.95 0.42
N ARG A 43 1.94 3.97 0.98
CA ARG A 43 1.20 5.21 1.28
C ARG A 43 1.39 5.52 2.76
N LEU A 44 1.94 6.70 3.04
CA LEU A 44 2.45 7.05 4.36
C LEU A 44 1.93 8.42 4.78
N HIS A 45 2.01 8.69 6.08
CA HIS A 45 1.63 9.98 6.66
C HIS A 45 2.77 10.54 7.48
N TYR A 46 3.24 11.72 7.08
CA TYR A 46 4.14 12.54 7.86
C TYR A 46 3.34 13.27 8.95
N ARG A 47 3.69 13.03 10.22
CA ARG A 47 2.89 13.49 11.37
C ARG A 47 3.78 14.20 12.39
N ILE A 48 3.31 15.37 12.85
CA ILE A 48 4.01 16.17 13.86
C ILE A 48 3.04 16.60 14.96
N GLY A 49 3.53 16.65 16.20
CA GLY A 49 2.88 17.32 17.31
C GLY A 49 1.58 16.63 17.69
N PHE A 50 1.71 15.45 18.28
CA PHE A 50 0.58 14.70 18.82
C PHE A 50 -0.15 15.56 19.86
N LYS A 51 -1.42 15.90 19.59
CA LYS A 51 -2.29 16.60 20.54
C LYS A 51 -3.03 15.57 21.37
N HIS A 52 -2.72 15.50 22.66
CA HIS A 52 -3.48 14.69 23.60
C HIS A 52 -4.81 15.40 23.89
N ASN A 53 -5.83 15.14 23.07
CA ASN A 53 -7.19 15.63 23.30
C ASN A 53 -8.01 14.57 24.04
N HIS A 54 -8.78 14.99 25.04
CA HIS A 54 -9.73 14.15 25.80
C HIS A 54 -10.93 13.63 24.98
N LEU A 55 -11.08 14.09 23.73
CA LEU A 55 -12.14 13.65 22.81
C LEU A 55 -11.60 12.59 21.84
N TYR A 56 -12.41 11.56 21.56
CA TYR A 56 -12.09 10.43 20.70
C TYR A 56 -11.45 10.88 19.37
N GLY A 57 -10.14 10.61 19.21
CA GLY A 57 -9.40 10.83 17.97
C GLY A 57 -7.99 11.40 18.16
N LYS A 58 -6.99 10.71 17.60
CA LYS A 58 -5.60 11.19 17.56
C LYS A 58 -5.51 12.40 16.62
N LYS A 59 -5.41 13.61 17.15
CA LYS A 59 -5.18 14.82 16.35
C LYS A 59 -3.69 15.17 16.33
N TYR A 60 -3.15 15.42 15.15
CA TYR A 60 -1.78 15.89 14.96
C TYR A 60 -1.80 17.37 14.57
N ARG A 61 -0.79 18.13 14.96
CA ARG A 61 -0.63 19.54 14.52
C ARG A 61 -0.43 19.60 13.00
N ILE A 62 0.38 18.68 12.46
CA ILE A 62 0.60 18.51 11.02
C ILE A 62 0.38 17.05 10.68
N SER A 63 -0.37 16.80 9.61
CA SER A 63 -0.59 15.47 9.04
C SER A 63 -0.62 15.60 7.53
N GLN A 64 0.46 15.21 6.86
CA GLN A 64 0.61 15.27 5.40
C GLN A 64 0.75 13.86 4.83
N SER A 65 -0.02 13.52 3.81
CA SER A 65 0.11 12.25 3.10
C SER A 65 1.21 12.34 2.05
N TYR A 66 2.00 11.28 1.93
CA TYR A 66 3.00 11.13 0.88
C TYR A 66 3.10 9.66 0.45
N ARG A 67 3.87 9.39 -0.60
CA ARG A 67 4.10 8.03 -1.10
C ARG A 67 5.59 7.75 -1.14
N LEU A 68 5.97 6.53 -0.80
CA LEU A 68 7.30 6.00 -1.03
C LEU A 68 7.22 5.00 -2.19
N LYS A 69 8.15 5.09 -3.14
CA LYS A 69 8.30 4.17 -4.26
C LYS A 69 9.68 3.51 -4.20
N LEU A 70 9.73 2.19 -4.26
CA LEU A 70 10.97 1.41 -4.32
C LEU A 70 11.03 0.70 -5.66
N CYS A 71 12.15 0.78 -6.38
CA CYS A 71 12.29 0.09 -7.66
C CYS A 71 12.34 -1.45 -7.49
N VAL A 72 11.59 -2.16 -8.33
CA VAL A 72 11.49 -3.63 -8.36
C VAL A 72 11.53 -4.16 -9.78
N CYS A 73 12.04 -5.38 -9.96
CA CYS A 73 12.02 -6.09 -11.24
C CYS A 73 10.60 -6.60 -11.59
N GLU A 74 10.41 -7.00 -12.85
CA GLU A 74 9.13 -7.52 -13.32
C GLU A 74 8.64 -8.73 -12.51
N THR A 75 9.53 -9.66 -12.15
CA THR A 75 9.15 -10.86 -11.39
C THR A 75 8.62 -10.50 -10.00
N CYS A 76 9.30 -9.61 -9.28
CA CYS A 76 8.85 -9.13 -7.97
C CYS A 76 7.54 -8.31 -8.08
N PHE A 77 7.37 -7.57 -9.16
CA PHE A 77 6.14 -6.83 -9.42
C PHE A 77 4.95 -7.78 -9.72
N LYS A 78 5.17 -8.85 -10.50
CA LYS A 78 4.16 -9.89 -10.74
C LYS A 78 3.82 -10.65 -9.46
N SER A 79 4.80 -10.93 -8.60
CA SER A 79 4.53 -11.57 -7.30
C SER A 79 3.69 -10.68 -6.39
N ASP A 80 3.92 -9.36 -6.40
CA ASP A 80 3.09 -8.41 -5.65
C ASP A 80 1.65 -8.37 -6.16
N TYR A 81 1.43 -8.53 -7.46
CA TYR A 81 0.08 -8.62 -8.01
C TYR A 81 -0.67 -9.85 -7.48
N LEU A 82 0.03 -10.96 -7.23
CA LEU A 82 -0.56 -12.18 -6.71
C LEU A 82 -0.87 -12.08 -5.22
N THR A 83 -0.03 -11.41 -4.44
CA THR A 83 -0.17 -11.31 -2.99
C THR A 83 -0.95 -10.07 -2.55
N HIS A 84 -0.57 -8.88 -3.01
CA HIS A 84 -1.03 -7.58 -2.52
C HIS A 84 -1.31 -6.59 -3.70
N PRO A 85 -2.30 -6.88 -4.57
CA PRO A 85 -2.58 -6.10 -5.77
C PRO A 85 -2.98 -4.63 -5.51
N GLU A 86 -3.52 -4.33 -4.33
CA GLU A 86 -3.94 -2.99 -3.90
C GLU A 86 -2.77 -2.01 -3.65
N LEU A 87 -1.58 -2.57 -3.45
CA LEU A 87 -0.35 -1.86 -3.14
C LEU A 87 0.56 -1.66 -4.36
N LEU A 88 0.13 -2.09 -5.55
CA LEU A 88 0.84 -1.84 -6.79
C LEU A 88 0.83 -0.34 -7.14
N ASP A 89 1.88 0.12 -7.79
CA ASP A 89 1.90 1.48 -8.32
C ASP A 89 0.74 1.67 -9.29
N ARG A 90 -0.06 2.71 -9.10
CA ARG A 90 -1.20 3.07 -9.97
C ARG A 90 -0.73 3.66 -11.32
N GLY A 91 0.53 3.46 -11.67
CA GLY A 91 1.13 3.88 -12.93
C GLY A 91 0.58 3.11 -14.12
N ASN A 92 1.25 3.24 -15.26
CA ASN A 92 0.74 2.76 -16.55
C ASN A 92 0.91 1.26 -16.81
N SER A 93 1.38 0.47 -15.84
CA SER A 93 1.58 -0.96 -16.06
C SER A 93 0.24 -1.69 -16.28
N PRO A 94 0.21 -2.69 -17.17
CA PRO A 94 -1.03 -3.39 -17.52
C PRO A 94 -1.65 -4.10 -16.30
N LEU A 95 -0.83 -4.71 -15.45
CA LEU A 95 -1.29 -5.39 -14.23
C LEU A 95 -1.87 -4.40 -13.20
N ALA A 96 -1.29 -3.21 -13.06
CA ALA A 96 -1.84 -2.19 -12.18
C ALA A 96 -3.21 -1.68 -12.65
N LYS A 97 -3.39 -1.52 -13.97
CA LYS A 97 -4.69 -1.13 -14.55
C LYS A 97 -5.75 -2.20 -14.28
N ILE A 98 -5.39 -3.48 -14.43
CA ILE A 98 -6.29 -4.61 -14.14
C ILE A 98 -6.65 -4.66 -12.66
N ALA A 99 -5.66 -4.57 -11.74
CA ALA A 99 -5.90 -4.54 -10.30
C ALA A 99 -6.83 -3.38 -9.89
N ARG A 100 -6.63 -2.20 -10.49
CA ARG A 100 -7.50 -1.04 -10.28
C ARG A 100 -8.93 -1.30 -10.77
N PHE A 101 -9.08 -1.89 -11.96
CA PHE A 101 -10.39 -2.22 -12.50
C PHE A 101 -11.13 -3.19 -11.58
N HIS A 102 -10.46 -4.25 -11.09
CA HIS A 102 -11.06 -5.19 -10.13
C HIS A 102 -11.45 -4.49 -8.83
N SER A 103 -10.58 -3.65 -8.26
CA SER A 103 -10.91 -2.89 -7.04
C SER A 103 -12.12 -1.97 -7.21
N ILE A 104 -12.24 -1.28 -8.35
CA ILE A 104 -13.40 -0.45 -8.66
C ILE A 104 -14.66 -1.31 -8.83
N ALA A 105 -14.57 -2.43 -9.55
CA ALA A 105 -15.70 -3.32 -9.79
C ALA A 105 -16.20 -3.97 -8.47
N TRP A 106 -15.29 -4.38 -7.59
CA TRP A 106 -15.62 -4.80 -6.22
C TRP A 106 -16.37 -3.71 -5.45
N THR A 107 -15.90 -2.47 -5.52
CA THR A 107 -16.52 -1.34 -4.81
C THR A 107 -17.91 -1.04 -5.34
N ILE A 108 -18.09 -1.00 -6.67
CA ILE A 108 -19.39 -0.76 -7.31
C ILE A 108 -20.37 -1.89 -7.01
N GLY A 109 -19.94 -3.15 -7.17
CA GLY A 109 -20.79 -4.30 -6.88
C GLY A 109 -21.20 -4.38 -5.41
N ALA A 110 -20.28 -4.09 -4.48
CA ALA A 110 -20.58 -4.03 -3.06
C ALA A 110 -21.52 -2.87 -2.70
N LEU A 111 -21.34 -1.70 -3.32
CA LEU A 111 -22.22 -0.54 -3.10
C LEU A 111 -23.64 -0.83 -3.61
N LEU A 112 -23.79 -1.40 -4.80
CA LEU A 112 -25.09 -1.80 -5.35
C LEU A 112 -25.80 -2.82 -4.46
N ALA A 113 -25.07 -3.86 -4.01
CA ALA A 113 -25.61 -4.85 -3.09
C ALA A 113 -26.03 -4.20 -1.76
N CYS A 114 -25.19 -3.33 -1.19
CA CYS A 114 -25.48 -2.60 0.05
C CYS A 114 -26.73 -1.71 -0.10
N CYS A 115 -26.85 -0.94 -1.18
CA CYS A 115 -28.04 -0.15 -1.47
C CYS A 115 -29.31 -1.02 -1.55
N GLY A 116 -29.22 -2.18 -2.21
CA GLY A 116 -30.32 -3.13 -2.28
C GLY A 116 -30.70 -3.71 -0.91
N PHE A 117 -29.72 -4.05 -0.07
CA PHE A 117 -29.98 -4.48 1.31
C PHE A 117 -30.54 -3.36 2.19
N LEU A 118 -30.10 -2.11 2.01
CA LEU A 118 -30.66 -0.97 2.74
C LEU A 118 -32.15 -0.79 2.42
N LEU A 119 -32.56 -1.02 1.17
CA LEU A 119 -33.97 -1.01 0.79
C LEU A 119 -34.78 -2.10 1.49
N LEU A 120 -34.18 -3.23 1.89
CA LEU A 120 -34.86 -4.25 2.70
C LEU A 120 -35.07 -3.82 4.16
N THR A 121 -34.27 -2.89 4.68
CA THR A 121 -34.30 -2.55 6.11
C THR A 121 -35.53 -1.71 6.50
N PRO A 122 -35.98 -1.79 7.76
CA PRO A 122 -37.05 -0.93 8.29
C PRO A 122 -36.62 0.53 8.50
N ILE A 123 -35.33 0.87 8.29
CA ILE A 123 -34.77 2.21 8.48
C ILE A 123 -35.38 3.23 7.51
N ILE A 124 -35.78 2.77 6.31
CA ILE A 124 -36.36 3.61 5.28
C ILE A 124 -37.90 3.49 5.36
N PRO A 125 -38.62 4.57 5.74
CA PRO A 125 -40.09 4.53 5.88
C PRO A 125 -40.75 4.29 4.52
N ALA A 126 -41.72 3.37 4.50
CA ALA A 126 -42.47 3.03 3.31
C ALA A 126 -43.62 4.03 3.08
N ASN A 127 -43.28 5.27 2.72
CA ASN A 127 -44.26 6.20 2.16
C ASN A 127 -44.66 5.72 0.75
N GLU A 128 -45.83 6.09 0.21
CA GLU A 128 -46.39 5.52 -1.03
C GLU A 128 -45.38 5.42 -2.19
N ILE A 129 -44.61 6.48 -2.46
CA ILE A 129 -43.57 6.50 -3.53
C ILE A 129 -42.37 5.61 -3.18
N LEU A 130 -41.96 5.58 -1.91
CA LEU A 130 -40.84 4.75 -1.46
C LEU A 130 -41.19 3.27 -1.44
N SER A 131 -42.47 2.90 -1.28
CA SER A 131 -42.92 1.51 -1.26
C SER A 131 -42.62 0.78 -2.58
N THR A 132 -42.82 1.44 -3.72
CA THR A 132 -42.52 0.91 -5.06
C THR A 132 -41.02 0.72 -5.27
N ILE A 133 -40.21 1.67 -4.82
CA ILE A 133 -38.73 1.56 -4.88
C ILE A 133 -38.25 0.42 -3.97
N LYS A 134 -38.87 0.26 -2.80
CA LYS A 134 -38.58 -0.81 -1.84
C LYS A 134 -38.85 -2.19 -2.43
N GLN A 135 -39.91 -2.35 -3.24
CA GLN A 135 -40.21 -3.61 -3.94
C GLN A 135 -39.16 -3.99 -4.99
N MET A 136 -38.45 -3.01 -5.56
CA MET A 136 -37.39 -3.25 -6.55
C MET A 136 -36.01 -3.58 -5.95
N TRP A 137 -35.91 -3.81 -4.63
CA TRP A 137 -34.64 -4.08 -3.95
C TRP A 137 -33.82 -5.22 -4.58
N GLN A 138 -34.48 -6.21 -5.18
CA GLN A 138 -33.83 -7.36 -5.80
C GLN A 138 -32.94 -6.94 -6.97
N VAL A 139 -33.33 -5.92 -7.74
CA VAL A 139 -32.59 -5.46 -8.92
C VAL A 139 -31.16 -5.02 -8.57
N PRO A 140 -30.93 -4.03 -7.67
CA PRO A 140 -29.58 -3.63 -7.31
C PRO A 140 -28.79 -4.74 -6.59
N VAL A 141 -29.44 -5.62 -5.81
CA VAL A 141 -28.77 -6.79 -5.21
C VAL A 141 -28.27 -7.75 -6.29
N THR A 142 -29.14 -8.18 -7.20
CA THR A 142 -28.79 -9.15 -8.25
C THR A 142 -27.70 -8.59 -9.17
N ILE A 143 -27.80 -7.32 -9.58
CA ILE A 143 -26.76 -6.66 -10.38
C ILE A 143 -25.45 -6.58 -9.60
N GLY A 144 -25.50 -6.17 -8.33
CA GLY A 144 -24.32 -6.09 -7.46
C GLY A 144 -23.61 -7.45 -7.33
N VAL A 145 -24.34 -8.50 -6.97
CA VAL A 145 -23.82 -9.87 -6.85
C VAL A 145 -23.23 -10.37 -8.17
N LEU A 146 -23.88 -10.10 -9.31
CA LEU A 146 -23.37 -10.48 -10.62
C LEU A 146 -22.04 -9.80 -10.94
N VAL A 147 -21.92 -8.50 -10.68
CA VAL A 147 -20.67 -7.74 -10.85
C VAL A 147 -19.56 -8.33 -9.98
N LEU A 148 -19.84 -8.62 -8.71
CA LEU A 148 -18.87 -9.23 -7.79
C LEU A 148 -18.41 -10.60 -8.29
N PHE A 149 -19.33 -11.45 -8.73
CA PHE A 149 -19.03 -12.79 -9.23
C PHE A 149 -18.16 -12.76 -10.49
N LEU A 150 -18.51 -11.92 -11.46
CA LEU A 150 -17.72 -11.75 -12.69
C LEU A 150 -16.33 -11.17 -12.40
N THR A 151 -16.25 -10.23 -11.45
CA THR A 151 -14.98 -9.65 -11.00
C THR A 151 -14.09 -10.71 -10.36
N TRP A 152 -14.66 -11.55 -9.49
CA TRP A 152 -13.94 -12.66 -8.86
C TRP A 152 -13.42 -13.68 -9.89
N LEU A 153 -14.24 -14.09 -10.85
CA LEU A 153 -13.82 -14.98 -11.94
C LEU A 153 -12.69 -14.38 -12.78
N SER A 154 -12.82 -13.10 -13.14
CA SER A 154 -11.80 -12.37 -13.87
C SER A 154 -10.49 -12.32 -13.08
N GLN A 155 -10.53 -11.93 -11.81
CA GLN A 155 -9.37 -11.88 -10.93
C GLN A 155 -8.68 -13.24 -10.82
N ARG A 156 -9.44 -14.31 -10.57
CA ARG A 156 -8.89 -15.67 -10.48
C ARG A 156 -8.21 -16.10 -11.77
N LYS A 157 -8.82 -15.84 -12.93
CA LYS A 157 -8.24 -16.14 -14.25
C LYS A 157 -6.91 -15.40 -14.47
N TYR A 158 -6.86 -14.10 -14.15
CA TYR A 158 -5.63 -13.31 -14.31
C TYR A 158 -4.54 -13.73 -13.33
N GLN A 159 -4.87 -13.98 -12.06
CA GLN A 159 -3.91 -14.49 -11.07
C GLN A 159 -3.33 -15.84 -11.51
N SER A 160 -4.16 -16.78 -11.97
CA SER A 160 -3.67 -18.07 -12.48
C SER A 160 -2.79 -17.90 -13.72
N LYS A 161 -3.09 -16.95 -14.61
CA LYS A 161 -2.22 -16.65 -15.76
C LYS A 161 -0.86 -16.12 -15.32
N VAL A 162 -0.84 -15.12 -14.44
CA VAL A 162 0.40 -14.51 -13.94
C VAL A 162 1.24 -15.52 -13.17
N LEU A 163 0.62 -16.37 -12.35
CA LEU A 163 1.31 -17.43 -11.63
C LEU A 163 2.02 -18.40 -12.60
N ARG A 164 1.30 -18.87 -13.63
CA ARG A 164 1.90 -19.73 -14.67
C ARG A 164 3.06 -19.06 -15.40
N GLU A 165 2.94 -17.76 -15.71
CA GLU A 165 4.05 -17.01 -16.33
C GLU A 165 5.29 -16.97 -15.43
N ILE A 166 5.11 -16.76 -14.12
CA ILE A 166 6.21 -16.80 -13.14
C ILE A 166 6.82 -18.20 -13.10
N GLU A 167 6.00 -19.24 -12.97
CA GLU A 167 6.47 -20.63 -12.89
C GLU A 167 7.29 -21.05 -14.12
N ILE A 168 6.88 -20.61 -15.31
CA ILE A 168 7.60 -20.91 -16.57
C ILE A 168 8.92 -20.14 -16.65
N THR A 169 8.92 -18.86 -16.26
CA THR A 169 10.09 -17.98 -16.45
C THR A 169 11.11 -18.12 -15.33
N ASN A 170 10.67 -18.40 -14.10
CA ASN A 170 11.49 -18.53 -12.91
C ASN A 170 11.03 -19.77 -12.11
N PRO A 171 11.40 -20.98 -12.55
CA PRO A 171 11.07 -22.20 -11.82
C PRO A 171 11.68 -22.12 -10.41
N ALA A 172 10.87 -22.46 -9.41
CA ALA A 172 11.19 -22.32 -7.98
C ALA A 172 11.29 -20.87 -7.44
N PHE A 173 10.75 -19.87 -8.13
CA PHE A 173 10.61 -18.53 -7.55
C PHE A 173 9.79 -18.57 -6.26
N GLN A 174 10.37 -18.06 -5.18
CA GLN A 174 9.66 -17.80 -3.93
C GLN A 174 9.42 -16.31 -3.79
N PRO A 175 8.19 -15.90 -3.42
CA PRO A 175 7.88 -14.49 -3.23
C PRO A 175 8.74 -13.92 -2.09
N LEU A 176 9.60 -12.95 -2.44
CA LEU A 176 10.41 -12.24 -1.47
C LEU A 176 9.55 -11.24 -0.69
N ALA A 177 9.85 -11.11 0.59
CA ALA A 177 9.17 -10.18 1.48
C ALA A 177 9.28 -8.74 0.95
N ARG A 178 8.19 -8.00 1.16
CA ARG A 178 8.11 -6.57 0.87
C ARG A 178 8.95 -5.77 1.84
N ALA A 179 9.26 -4.53 1.48
CA ALA A 179 9.87 -3.61 2.43
C ALA A 179 8.87 -3.27 3.53
N GLU A 180 9.29 -3.33 4.79
CA GLU A 180 8.50 -2.83 5.91
C GLU A 180 8.80 -1.35 6.11
N VAL A 181 7.77 -0.55 6.34
CA VAL A 181 7.91 0.91 6.35
C VAL A 181 7.19 1.50 7.55
N HIS A 182 7.94 2.20 8.39
CA HIS A 182 7.44 2.83 9.60
C HIS A 182 7.60 4.35 9.53
N THR A 183 6.58 5.07 9.98
CA THR A 183 6.62 6.54 10.09
C THR A 183 6.59 6.94 11.55
N TYR A 184 7.53 7.80 11.93
CA TYR A 184 7.61 8.32 13.28
C TYR A 184 6.74 9.57 13.43
N VAL A 185 6.11 9.71 14.59
CA VAL A 185 5.42 10.95 14.97
C VAL A 185 6.45 11.89 15.58
N LEU A 186 6.77 12.97 14.89
CA LEU A 186 7.73 13.95 15.38
C LEU A 186 7.10 14.84 16.45
N ARG A 187 7.90 15.22 17.45
CA ARG A 187 7.45 16.15 18.50
C ARG A 187 7.35 17.58 17.95
N ASN A 188 8.41 18.05 17.30
CA ASN A 188 8.53 19.38 16.74
C ASN A 188 8.91 19.33 15.26
N GLU A 189 8.56 20.39 14.54
CA GLU A 189 8.82 20.56 13.10
C GLU A 189 10.20 21.15 12.79
N GLU A 190 10.85 21.69 13.82
CA GLU A 190 12.08 22.50 13.74
C GLU A 190 13.35 21.66 13.64
N ASP A 191 13.30 20.36 13.94
CA ASP A 191 14.43 19.45 13.77
C ASP A 191 14.35 18.75 12.39
N PRO A 192 15.09 19.24 11.37
CA PRO A 192 15.10 18.64 10.04
C PRO A 192 15.84 17.30 9.99
N THR A 193 16.65 17.00 11.00
CA THR A 193 17.49 15.79 11.08
C THR A 193 16.79 14.62 11.77
N ALA A 194 15.69 14.90 12.49
CA ALA A 194 14.88 13.88 13.12
C ALA A 194 14.41 12.84 12.10
N THR A 195 14.53 11.57 12.45
CA THR A 195 14.08 10.46 11.59
C THR A 195 12.56 10.50 11.46
N ALA A 196 12.08 10.74 10.24
CA ALA A 196 10.65 10.76 9.95
C ALA A 196 10.14 9.42 9.41
N LEU A 197 11.02 8.67 8.75
CA LEU A 197 10.68 7.46 8.02
C LEU A 197 11.78 6.41 8.21
N GLU A 198 11.38 5.20 8.53
CA GLU A 198 12.24 4.02 8.60
C GLU A 198 11.78 3.01 7.57
N ILE A 199 12.73 2.46 6.82
CA ILE A 199 12.51 1.45 5.80
C ILE A 199 13.35 0.23 6.15
N ILE A 200 12.72 -0.93 6.30
CA ILE A 200 13.38 -2.20 6.59
C ILE A 200 13.38 -3.05 5.32
N LEU A 201 14.56 -3.44 4.86
CA LEU A 201 14.78 -4.18 3.62
C LEU A 201 15.58 -5.45 3.87
N GLN A 202 15.20 -6.56 3.23
CA GLN A 202 15.97 -7.81 3.31
C GLN A 202 17.26 -7.78 2.46
N ASN A 203 17.31 -6.92 1.45
CA ASN A 203 18.44 -6.81 0.54
C ASN A 203 19.44 -5.76 1.03
N GLU A 204 20.39 -6.23 1.82
CA GLU A 204 21.45 -5.43 2.44
C GLU A 204 22.25 -4.61 1.43
N SER A 205 22.79 -5.24 0.38
CA SER A 205 23.60 -4.56 -0.63
C SER A 205 22.88 -3.41 -1.34
N TRP A 206 21.56 -3.55 -1.56
CA TRP A 206 20.77 -2.50 -2.17
C TRP A 206 20.49 -1.38 -1.17
N ALA A 207 20.16 -1.74 0.07
CA ALA A 207 19.85 -0.80 1.14
C ALA A 207 21.05 0.09 1.49
N GLU A 208 22.23 -0.50 1.65
CA GLU A 208 23.48 0.21 1.94
C GLU A 208 23.85 1.15 0.80
N ALA A 209 23.81 0.68 -0.44
CA ALA A 209 24.12 1.52 -1.60
C ALA A 209 23.12 2.68 -1.74
N CYS A 210 21.83 2.44 -1.45
CA CYS A 210 20.81 3.50 -1.43
C CYS A 210 21.06 4.53 -0.30
N ALA A 211 21.37 4.06 0.90
CA ALA A 211 21.67 4.93 2.05
C ALA A 211 22.94 5.77 1.80
N ASN A 212 24.01 5.14 1.30
CA ASN A 212 25.26 5.81 0.97
C ASN A 212 25.09 6.88 -0.11
N LYS A 213 24.33 6.57 -1.17
CA LYS A 213 24.04 7.53 -2.26
C LYS A 213 23.32 8.79 -1.77
N ASN A 214 22.44 8.65 -0.77
CA ASN A 214 21.67 9.75 -0.21
C ASN A 214 22.22 10.30 1.11
N GLN A 215 23.39 9.81 1.58
CA GLN A 215 24.01 10.19 2.85
C GLN A 215 23.09 9.98 4.07
N TRP A 216 22.29 8.91 4.05
CA TRP A 216 21.40 8.56 5.16
C TRP A 216 22.03 7.55 6.12
N LYS A 217 21.55 7.57 7.37
CA LYS A 217 21.96 6.58 8.36
C LYS A 217 21.28 5.24 8.04
N PHE A 218 22.03 4.16 8.18
CA PHE A 218 21.49 2.81 8.13
C PHE A 218 22.04 2.00 9.30
N ASN A 219 21.18 1.16 9.89
CA ASN A 219 21.53 0.29 11.00
C ASN A 219 21.14 -1.14 10.63
N GLN A 220 21.96 -2.11 11.00
CA GLN A 220 21.50 -3.49 11.12
C GLN A 220 20.79 -3.59 12.49
N PRO A 221 19.60 -4.21 12.57
CA PRO A 221 18.94 -4.41 13.84
C PRO A 221 19.86 -5.24 14.75
N SER A 222 20.22 -4.69 15.91
CA SER A 222 20.59 -5.52 17.06
C SER A 222 19.35 -6.31 17.51
N ASP A 223 19.57 -7.50 18.08
CA ASP A 223 18.51 -8.42 18.51
C ASP A 223 17.37 -7.72 19.30
N PRO A 224 16.12 -8.23 19.21
CA PRO A 224 14.90 -7.48 19.51
C PRO A 224 14.59 -7.23 21.01
N GLU A 225 15.59 -7.17 21.90
CA GLU A 225 15.35 -7.05 23.36
C GLU A 225 15.57 -5.67 24.00
N GLU A 226 16.19 -4.67 23.34
CA GLU A 226 16.56 -3.44 24.07
C GLU A 226 15.68 -2.19 23.85
N GLU A 227 14.84 -2.12 22.82
CA GLU A 227 14.14 -0.85 22.49
C GLU A 227 12.72 -0.70 23.06
N THR A 228 12.10 -1.77 23.55
CA THR A 228 10.72 -1.73 24.06
C THR A 228 10.58 -1.33 25.53
N LEU A 229 11.67 -1.28 26.30
CA LEU A 229 11.64 -0.95 27.74
C LEU A 229 11.91 0.53 28.06
N ASN A 230 12.43 1.33 27.13
CA ASN A 230 12.76 2.75 27.36
C ASN A 230 11.77 3.77 26.79
N LYS A 231 10.58 3.33 26.34
CA LYS A 231 9.47 4.21 25.92
C LYS A 231 8.15 3.75 26.55
N GLY A 232 8.08 3.83 27.87
CA GLY A 232 6.85 3.82 28.67
C GLY A 232 6.85 5.02 29.59
#